data_AF-A0A959BQK3-F1
#
_entry.id   AF-A0A959BQK3-F1
#
_cell.length_a   1.000
_cell.length_b   1.000
_cell.length_c   1.000
_cell.angle_alpha   90.00
_cell.angle_beta   90.00
_cell.angle_gamma   90.00
#
_symmetry.space_group_name_H-M   'P 1'
#
loop_
_entity.id
_entity.type
_entity.pdbx_description
1 polymer ?
#
loop_
_entity_poly.entity_id
_entity_poly.type
_entity_poly.pdbx_seq_one_letter_code
_entity_poly.pdbx_strand_id
1 'polypeptide(L)' 'METPDKGAGTSVYLATSPEVKDASGLFFDDKQRRRELSEAGRSDALARQLWEVSKELVGVSTL' A
#
# COMPACT_ATOMS: atom_id res chain seq x y z
N MET A 1 14.75 -9.55 -13.95
CA MET A 1 14.78 -8.12 -13.54
C MET A 1 13.82 -7.40 -14.47
N GLU A 2 12.83 -6.70 -13.94
CA GLU A 2 11.92 -5.90 -14.77
C GLU A 2 12.54 -4.53 -15.07
N THR A 3 12.16 -3.92 -16.19
CA THR A 3 12.58 -2.56 -16.51
C THR A 3 11.84 -1.56 -15.61
N PRO A 4 12.41 -0.36 -15.37
CA PRO A 4 11.72 0.69 -14.61
C PRO A 4 10.31 0.98 -15.15
N ASP A 5 10.17 1.09 -16.48
CA ASP A 5 8.88 1.35 -17.14
C ASP A 5 7.84 0.27 -16.83
N LYS A 6 8.26 -1.00 -16.85
CA LYS A 6 7.37 -2.12 -16.57
C LYS A 6 6.99 -2.18 -15.08
N GLY A 7 7.96 -1.98 -14.18
CA GLY A 7 7.73 -2.00 -12.74
C GLY A 7 6.86 -0.83 -12.23
N ALA A 8 6.87 0.31 -12.93
CA ALA A 8 6.07 1.48 -12.56
C ALA A 8 4.58 1.35 -12.93
N GLY A 9 4.20 0.39 -13.77
CA GLY A 9 2.88 0.30 -14.39
C GLY A 9 1.70 0.36 -13.41
N THR A 10 1.75 -0.40 -12.30
CA THR A 10 0.69 -0.37 -11.27
C THR A 10 0.67 0.94 -10.51
N SER A 11 1.83 1.51 -10.17
CA SER A 11 1.90 2.78 -9.44
C SER A 11 1.32 3.94 -10.25
N VAL A 12 1.66 4.01 -11.54
CA VAL A 12 1.10 5.03 -12.45
C VAL A 12 -0.41 4.85 -12.60
N TYR A 13 -0.89 3.62 -12.83
CA TYR A 13 -2.33 3.33 -12.92
C TYR A 13 -3.10 3.81 -11.67
N LEU A 14 -2.62 3.46 -10.47
CA LEU A 14 -3.29 3.85 -9.22
C LEU A 14 -3.25 5.37 -8.95
N ALA A 15 -2.21 6.05 -9.42
CA ALA A 15 -2.07 7.50 -9.25
C ALA A 15 -2.93 8.30 -10.23
N THR A 16 -3.21 7.78 -11.43
CA THR A 16 -3.78 8.59 -12.53
C THR A 16 -5.08 8.08 -13.14
N SER A 17 -5.43 6.79 -12.97
CA SER A 17 -6.59 6.22 -13.65
C SER A 17 -7.92 6.68 -13.01
N PRO A 18 -8.87 7.24 -13.79
CA PRO A 18 -10.20 7.58 -13.29
C PRO A 18 -10.97 6.37 -12.74
N GLU A 19 -10.65 5.15 -13.19
CA GLU A 19 -11.34 3.91 -12.79
C GLU A 19 -11.17 3.59 -11.30
N VAL A 20 -10.09 4.05 -10.69
CA VAL A 20 -9.74 3.78 -9.28
C VAL A 20 -9.71 5.05 -8.45
N LYS A 21 -10.26 6.16 -8.95
CA LYS A 21 -10.26 7.47 -8.30
C LYS A 21 -10.78 7.41 -6.85
N ASP A 22 -11.84 6.64 -6.62
CA ASP A 22 -12.49 6.53 -5.32
C ASP A 22 -12.07 5.26 -4.55
N ALA A 23 -11.08 4.52 -5.05
CA ALA A 23 -10.57 3.32 -4.40
C ALA A 23 -9.59 3.68 -3.28
N SER A 24 -9.84 3.17 -2.06
CA SER A 24 -8.93 3.31 -0.91
C SER A 24 -8.90 2.04 -0.08
N GLY A 25 -7.76 1.75 0.55
CA GLY A 25 -7.57 0.56 1.39
C GLY A 25 -7.51 -0.77 0.63
N LEU A 26 -7.30 -0.75 -0.69
CA LEU A 26 -7.22 -1.94 -1.54
C LEU A 26 -5.77 -2.26 -1.93
N PHE A 27 -5.53 -3.52 -2.27
CA PHE A 27 -4.25 -4.02 -2.77
C PHE A 27 -4.37 -4.49 -4.22
N PHE A 28 -3.39 -4.16 -5.06
CA PHE A 28 -3.36 -4.50 -6.49
C PHE A 28 -2.05 -5.19 -6.86
N ASP A 29 -2.10 -6.18 -7.74
CA ASP A 29 -0.90 -6.86 -8.26
C ASP A 29 -0.22 -6.10 -9.40
N ASP A 30 0.88 -6.65 -9.91
CA ASP A 30 1.66 -6.16 -11.05
C ASP A 30 0.86 -6.09 -12.37
N LYS A 31 -0.35 -6.68 -12.39
CA LYS A 31 -1.28 -6.63 -13.52
C LYS A 31 -2.51 -5.75 -13.22
N GLN A 32 -2.40 -4.87 -12.23
CA GLN A 32 -3.47 -3.92 -11.85
C GLN A 32 -4.76 -4.62 -11.40
N ARG A 33 -4.68 -5.87 -10.94
CA ARG A 33 -5.86 -6.61 -10.45
C ARG A 33 -5.95 -6.49 -8.94
N ARG A 34 -7.15 -6.18 -8.44
CA ARG A 34 -7.42 -6.21 -7.00
C ARG A 34 -7.14 -7.61 -6.44
N ARG A 35 -6.43 -7.67 -5.32
CA ARG A 35 -6.11 -8.89 -4.60
C ARG A 35 -6.50 -8.78 -3.14
N GLU A 36 -6.84 -9.92 -2.55
CA GLU A 36 -6.97 -10.05 -1.11
C GLU A 36 -5.57 -10.09 -0.49
N LEU A 37 -5.42 -9.38 0.62
CA LEU A 37 -4.23 -9.44 1.45
C LEU A 37 -4.19 -10.74 2.25
N SER A 38 -3.01 -11.10 2.74
CA SER A 38 -2.87 -12.18 3.72
C SER A 38 -3.63 -11.85 5.01
N GLU A 39 -3.84 -12.84 5.88
CA GLU A 39 -4.45 -12.59 7.20
C GLU A 39 -3.65 -11.56 8.01
N ALA A 40 -2.32 -11.70 8.03
CA ALA A 40 -1.45 -10.72 8.68
C ALA A 40 -1.57 -9.32 8.06
N GLY A 41 -1.66 -9.25 6.72
CA GLY A 41 -1.83 -7.97 6.00
C GLY A 41 -3.19 -7.31 6.23
N ARG A 42 -4.18 -8.01 6.78
CA ARG A 42 -5.52 -7.50 7.12
C ARG A 42 -5.70 -7.24 8.62
N SER A 43 -4.64 -7.41 9.43
CA SER A 43 -4.72 -7.23 10.88
C SER A 43 -4.55 -5.76 11.28
N ASP A 44 -5.65 -5.09 11.60
CA ASP A 44 -5.64 -3.72 12.13
C ASP A 44 -4.83 -3.59 13.43
N ALA A 45 -4.86 -4.63 14.27
CA ALA A 45 -4.09 -4.65 15.50
C ALA A 45 -2.59 -4.61 15.21
N LEU A 46 -2.13 -5.44 14.27
CA LEU A 46 -0.72 -5.48 13.86
C LEU A 46 -0.30 -4.17 13.18
N ALA A 47 -1.17 -3.59 12.32
CA ALA A 47 -0.92 -2.31 11.68
C ALA A 47 -0.74 -1.17 12.70
N ARG A 48 -1.58 -1.12 13.74
CA ARG A 48 -1.46 -0.12 14.83
C ARG A 48 -0.18 -0.31 15.63
N GLN A 49 0.16 -1.54 16.00
CA GLN A 49 1.41 -1.83 16.73
C GLN A 49 2.64 -1.42 15.90
N LEU A 50 2.65 -1.74 14.60
CA LEU A 50 3.73 -1.36 13.70
C LEU A 50 3.87 0.16 13.58
N TRP A 51 2.76 0.89 13.53
CA TRP A 51 2.77 2.35 13.47
C TRP A 51 3.39 2.97 14.73
N GLU A 52 3.01 2.52 15.93
CA GLU A 52 3.57 3.04 17.18
C GLU A 52 5.08 2.79 17.27
N VAL A 53 5.55 1.59 16.98
CA VAL A 53 6.99 1.28 16.97
C VAL A 53 7.73 2.11 15.92
N SER A 54 7.16 2.27 14.73
CA SER A 54 7.79 3.05 13.66
C SER A 54 7.97 4.51 14.06
N LYS A 55 6.95 5.11 14.69
CA LYS A 55 7.01 6.47 15.23
C LYS A 55 8.13 6.66 16.25
N GLU A 56 8.26 5.71 17.19
CA GLU A 56 9.36 5.72 18.16
C GLU A 56 10.73 5.66 17.48
N LEU A 57 10.89 4.78 16.48
CA LEU A 57 12.14 4.60 15.76
C LEU A 57 12.58 5.86 14.98
N VAL A 58 11.64 6.62 14.44
CA VAL A 58 11.93 7.85 13.69
C VAL A 58 11.81 9.13 14.53
N GLY A 59 11.50 9.02 15.82
CA GLY A 59 11.35 10.16 16.73
C GLY A 59 10.14 11.06 16.43
N VAL A 60 9.11 10.53 15.77
CA VAL A 60 7.87 11.28 15.46
C VAL A 60 6.83 11.00 16.55
N SER A 61 6.66 11.95 17.47
CA SER A 61 5.52 11.94 18.41
C SER A 61 4.32 12.62 17.74
N THR A 62 3.16 11.96 17.80
CA THR A 62 1.89 12.64 17.53
C THR A 62 1.66 13.61 18.70
N LEU A 63 1.66 14.91 18.41
CA LEU A 63 1.28 15.97 19.37
C LEU A 63 -0.20 15.87 19.76
#